data_AF-X0XXH9-F1
#
_entry.id   AF-X0XXH9-F1
#
_cell.length_a   1.000
_cell.length_b   1.000
_cell.length_c   1.000
_cell.angle_alpha   90.00
_cell.angle_beta   90.00
_cell.angle_gamma   90.00
#
_symmetry.space_group_name_H-M   'P 1'
#
loop_
_entity.id
_entity.type
_entity.pdbx_description
1 polymer ?
#
loop_
_entity_poly.entity_id
_entity_poly.type
_entity_poly.pdbx_seq_one_letter_code
_entity_poly.pdbx_strand_id
1 'polypeptide(L)' 'MIYQVSYVVIGGKHAGTIMNQEERPEVGDRIKFAGEAFEIIEVLEIIPPRGNFAYLHATCKPVKK' A
#
# COMPACT_ATOMS: atom_id res chain seq x y z
N MET A 1 -15.21 5.45 3.57
CA MET A 1 -14.57 4.37 4.35
C MET A 1 -13.07 4.62 4.27
N ILE A 2 -12.31 4.45 5.36
CA ILE A 2 -10.86 4.70 5.38
C ILE A 2 -10.14 3.36 5.33
N TYR A 3 -9.26 3.19 4.35
CA TYR A 3 -8.39 2.04 4.22
C TYR A 3 -7.04 2.39 4.83
N GLN A 4 -6.70 1.82 5.98
CA GLN A 4 -5.36 1.94 6.53
C GLN A 4 -4.48 0.88 5.86
N VAL A 5 -3.61 1.31 4.96
CA VAL A 5 -2.81 0.42 4.12
C VAL A 5 -1.36 0.43 4.61
N SER A 6 -0.85 -0.75 4.95
CA SER A 6 0.57 -0.97 5.22
C SER A 6 1.26 -1.35 3.91
N TYR A 7 1.96 -0.38 3.32
CA TYR A 7 2.77 -0.58 2.13
C TYR A 7 4.14 -1.13 2.51
N VAL A 8 4.50 -2.28 1.97
CA VAL A 8 5.82 -2.90 2.16
C VAL A 8 6.53 -2.99 0.82
N VAL A 9 7.76 -2.47 0.75
CA VAL A 9 8.54 -2.50 -0.49
C VAL A 9 9.45 -3.72 -0.51
N ILE A 10 9.25 -4.59 -1.50
CA ILE A 10 10.17 -5.69 -1.75
C ILE A 10 11.35 -5.24 -2.61
N GLY A 11 12.56 -5.72 -2.26
CA GLY A 11 13.78 -5.44 -3.02
C GLY A 11 14.25 -3.98 -2.99
N GLY A 12 13.68 -3.14 -2.13
CA GLY A 12 14.02 -1.73 -1.98
C GLY A 12 14.89 -1.44 -0.75
N LYS A 13 15.45 -0.23 -0.70
CA LYS A 13 16.14 0.32 0.48
C LYS A 13 15.17 0.83 1.55
N HIS A 14 13.92 1.09 1.16
CA HIS A 14 12.85 1.62 2.00
C HIS A 14 12.06 0.48 2.65
N ALA A 15 11.84 0.57 3.96
CA ALA A 15 11.11 -0.45 4.73
C ALA A 15 9.60 -0.49 4.45
N GLY A 16 9.06 0.52 3.75
CA GLY A 16 7.62 0.71 3.54
C GLY A 16 7.05 1.92 4.30
N THR A 17 5.73 2.07 4.28
CA THR A 17 5.01 3.12 5.01
C THR A 17 3.58 2.67 5.33
N ILE A 18 2.92 3.30 6.29
CA ILE A 18 1.49 3.10 6.55
C ILE A 18 0.78 4.40 6.17
N MET A 19 -0.24 4.31 5.32
CA MET A 19 -1.02 5.48 4.90
C MET A 19 -2.51 5.14 4.88
N ASN A 20 -3.32 6.16 5.18
CA ASN A 20 -4.76 6.09 5.01
C ASN A 20 -5.11 6.44 3.57
N GLN A 21 -5.92 5.60 2.94
CA GLN A 21 -6.50 5.83 1.61
C GLN A 21 -8.02 5.96 1.75
N GLU A 22 -8.59 6.86 0.96
CA GLU A 22 -10.05 6.98 0.84
C GLU A 22 -10.63 5.91 -0.10
N GLU A 23 -9.79 5.42 -1.01
CA GLU A 23 -10.11 4.37 -1.98
C GLU A 23 -9.33 3.09 -1.67
N ARG A 24 -9.91 1.94 -2.02
CA ARG A 24 -9.25 0.65 -1.81
C ARG A 24 -8.07 0.56 -2.80
N PRO A 25 -6.83 0.34 -2.35
CA PRO A 25 -5.69 0.13 -3.24
C PRO A 25 -5.89 -1.13 -4.07
N GLU A 26 -5.48 -1.07 -5.33
CA GLU A 26 -5.53 -2.18 -6.27
C GLU A 26 -4.14 -2.57 -6.76
N VAL A 27 -4.01 -3.81 -7.23
CA VAL A 27 -2.77 -4.28 -7.87
C VAL A 27 -2.59 -3.52 -9.18
N GLY A 28 -1.41 -2.95 -9.38
CA GLY A 28 -1.07 -2.08 -10.51
C GLY A 28 -1.09 -0.58 -10.17
N ASP A 29 -1.68 -0.19 -9.03
CA ASP A 29 -1.67 1.20 -8.59
C ASP A 29 -0.24 1.68 -8.33
N ARG A 30 -0.03 2.98 -8.58
CA ARG A 30 1.25 3.65 -8.34
C ARG A 30 1.15 4.61 -7.18
N ILE A 31 1.92 4.32 -6.14
CA ILE A 31 2.04 5.18 -4.98
C ILE A 31 3.38 5.91 -5.01
N LYS A 32 3.42 7.11 -4.43
CA LYS A 32 4.64 7.88 -4.27
C LYS A 32 4.83 8.22 -2.81
N PHE A 33 5.96 7.82 -2.25
CA PHE A 33 6.36 8.20 -0.91
C PHE A 33 7.89 8.30 -0.86
N ALA A 34 8.41 9.13 0.05
CA ALA A 34 9.84 9.42 0.16
C ALA A 34 10.51 9.89 -1.15
N GLY A 35 9.74 10.50 -2.08
CA GLY A 35 10.24 10.97 -3.38
C GLY A 35 10.44 9.87 -4.44
N GLU A 36 10.12 8.61 -4.12
CA GLU A 36 10.21 7.47 -5.03
C GLU A 36 8.80 6.97 -5.41
N ALA A 37 8.69 6.34 -6.59
CA ALA A 37 7.45 5.74 -7.07
C ALA A 37 7.51 4.22 -6.94
N PHE A 38 6.41 3.64 -6.44
CA PHE A 38 6.28 2.21 -6.23
C PHE A 38 4.97 1.72 -6.86
N GLU A 39 4.99 0.51 -7.41
CA GLU A 39 3.83 -0.15 -7.99
C GLU A 39 3.38 -1.25 -7.04
N ILE A 40 2.09 -1.25 -6.70
CA ILE A 40 1.46 -2.29 -5.90
C ILE A 40 1.40 -3.56 -6.75
N ILE A 41 1.92 -4.66 -6.21
CA ILE A 41 1.90 -5.97 -6.87
C ILE A 41 0.99 -6.98 -6.16
N GLU A 42 0.64 -6.71 -4.89
CA GLU A 42 -0.23 -7.56 -4.10
C GLU A 42 -0.98 -6.71 -3.08
N VAL A 43 -2.25 -7.03 -2.83
CA VAL A 43 -3.07 -6.42 -1.77
C VAL A 43 -3.76 -7.54 -1.00
N LEU A 44 -3.56 -7.56 0.31
CA LEU A 44 -4.13 -8.54 1.24
C LEU A 44 -4.94 -7.81 2.31
N GLU A 45 -6.11 -8.34 2.63
CA GLU A 45 -6.90 -7.86 3.76
C GLU A 45 -6.47 -8.61 5.02
N ILE A 46 -5.86 -7.90 5.97
CA ILE A 46 -5.30 -8.54 7.18
C ILE A 46 -6.42 -8.86 8.17
N ILE A 47 -7.39 -7.95 8.30
CA ILE A 47 -8.49 -8.04 9.26
C ILE A 47 -9.78 -7.61 8.55
N PRO A 48 -10.91 -8.29 8.79
CA PRO A 48 -12.20 -7.85 8.30
C PRO A 48 -12.47 -6.39 8.69
N PRO A 49 -13.09 -5.59 7.81
CA PRO A 49 -13.38 -4.21 8.12
C PRO A 49 -14.20 -4.04 9.40
N ARG A 50 -13.78 -3.10 10.25
CA ARG A 50 -14.48 -2.78 11.50
C ARG A 50 -15.08 -1.37 11.38
N GLY A 51 -16.40 -1.31 11.21
CA GLY A 51 -17.09 -0.06 10.98
C GLY A 51 -16.60 0.61 9.69
N ASN A 52 -16.04 1.82 9.82
CA ASN A 52 -15.55 2.61 8.68
C ASN A 52 -14.06 2.40 8.35
N PHE A 53 -13.37 1.45 9.00
CA PHE A 53 -11.94 1.20 8.80
C PHE A 53 -11.69 -0.21 8.28
N ALA A 54 -10.82 -0.32 7.27
CA ALA A 54 -10.27 -1.58 6.77
C ALA A 54 -8.74 -1.57 6.88
N TYR A 55 -8.16 -2.70 7.27
CA TYR A 55 -6.71 -2.85 7.41
C TYR A 55 -6.18 -3.71 6.27
N LEU A 56 -5.43 -3.09 5.38
CA LEU A 56 -4.88 -3.74 4.20
C LEU A 56 -3.36 -3.77 4.29
N HIS A 57 -2.78 -4.86 3.81
CA HIS A 57 -1.37 -4.98 3.48
C HIS A 57 -1.23 -4.83 1.98
N ALA A 58 -0.33 -3.97 1.52
CA ALA A 58 -0.01 -3.85 0.10
C ALA A 58 1.49 -4.07 -0.08
N THR A 59 1.85 -5.05 -0.89
CA THR A 59 3.25 -5.25 -1.28
C THR A 59 3.53 -4.45 -2.54
N CYS A 60 4.64 -3.72 -2.55
CA CYS A 60 5.03 -2.83 -3.63
C CYS A 60 6.44 -3.15 -4.12
N LYS A 61 6.70 -2.83 -5.38
CA LYS A 61 8.06 -2.86 -5.97
C LYS A 61 8.45 -1.45 -6.42
N PRO A 62 9.74 -1.08 -6.36
CA PRO A 62 10.21 0.18 -6.93
C PRO A 62 10.00 0.19 -8.45
N VAL A 63 9.42 1.27 -8.97
CA VAL A 63 9.31 1.50 -10.41
C VAL A 63 10.58 2.24 -10.82
N LYS A 64 11.53 1.55 -11.47
CA LYS A 64 12.69 2.22 -12.06
C LYS A 64 12.18 3.22 -13.11
N LYS A 65 12.64 4.46 -13.02
CA LYS A 65 12.48 5.47 -14.08
C LYS A 65 13.12 5.01 -15.37
#